data_AF-A0A842PIC0-F1
#
_entry.id   AF-A0A842PIC0-F1
#
_cell.length_a   1.000
_cell.length_b   1.000
_cell.length_c   1.000
_cell.angle_alpha   90.00
_cell.angle_beta   90.00
_cell.angle_gamma   90.00
#
_symmetry.space_group_name_H-M   'P 1'
#
loop_
_entity.id
_entity.type
_entity.pdbx_description
1 polymer ?
#
loop_
_entity_poly.entity_id
_entity_poly.type
_entity_poly.pdbx_seq_one_letter_code
_entity_poly.pdbx_strand_id
1 'polypeptide(L)'
;MVEDKPFIKVSGVCKEFDGKEVLKKVSVDISEGEPLGLLGRSGSGKSVLLHMLRGTEEYAPTTGEIIFRVAMCPSCSWVEAPGKVGEACSKCGAKLELK
;
A
#
# COMPACT_ATOMS: atom_id res chain seq x y z
N MET A 1 -20.10 -5.61 6.02
CA MET A 1 -18.94 -5.58 6.93
C MET A 1 -17.76 -6.07 6.12
N VAL A 2 -16.93 -5.16 5.60
CA VAL A 2 -15.67 -5.53 4.93
C VAL A 2 -14.72 -5.89 6.07
N GLU A 3 -14.60 -7.19 6.32
CA GLU A 3 -13.87 -7.79 7.44
C GLU A 3 -12.42 -7.29 7.51
N ASP A 4 -12.02 -6.82 8.69
CA ASP A 4 -10.71 -6.86 9.39
C ASP A 4 -9.42 -7.12 8.58
N LYS A 5 -9.35 -6.57 7.37
CA LYS A 5 -8.25 -6.73 6.44
C LYS A 5 -7.58 -5.37 6.30
N PRO A 6 -6.26 -5.25 6.57
CA PRO A 6 -5.57 -3.98 6.44
C PRO A 6 -5.73 -3.41 5.03
N PHE A 7 -5.85 -2.09 4.94
CA PHE A 7 -5.83 -1.38 3.67
C PHE A 7 -4.50 -1.64 2.95
N ILE A 8 -3.40 -1.50 3.67
CA ILE A 8 -2.05 -1.76 3.15
C ILE A 8 -1.40 -2.82 4.00
N LYS A 9 -0.94 -3.90 3.37
CA LYS A 9 -0.15 -4.96 4.00
C LYS A 9 1.25 -4.96 3.42
N VAL A 10 2.23 -4.70 4.26
CA VAL A 10 3.66 -4.80 3.93
C VAL A 10 4.18 -6.08 4.58
N SER A 11 4.74 -7.00 3.79
CA SER A 11 5.15 -8.32 4.27
C SER A 11 6.61 -8.60 3.93
N GLY A 12 7.47 -8.48 4.95
CA GLY A 12 8.87 -8.85 4.90
C GLY A 12 9.68 -8.11 3.84
N VAL A 13 9.34 -6.85 3.54
CA VAL A 13 9.98 -6.13 2.43
C VAL A 13 11.42 -5.79 2.74
N CYS A 14 12.29 -6.07 1.78
CA CYS A 14 13.67 -5.60 1.77
C CYS A 14 13.89 -4.65 0.61
N LYS A 15 14.84 -3.73 0.77
CA LYS A 15 15.31 -2.88 -0.32
C LYS A 15 16.82 -2.77 -0.28
N GLU A 16 17.43 -3.04 -1.41
CA GLU A 16 18.85 -2.86 -1.65
C GLU A 16 19.06 -1.83 -2.78
N PHE A 17 20.08 -1.00 -2.63
CA PHE A 17 20.62 -0.16 -3.68
C PHE A 17 22.11 -0.45 -3.80
N ASP A 18 22.58 -0.84 -4.99
CA ASP A 18 23.99 -1.09 -5.29
C ASP A 18 24.71 -1.97 -4.24
N GLY A 19 24.12 -3.11 -3.84
CA GLY A 19 24.72 -3.99 -2.84
C GLY A 19 24.48 -3.58 -1.38
N LYS A 20 23.88 -2.40 -1.14
CA LYS A 20 23.65 -1.86 0.21
C LYS A 20 22.19 -2.00 0.62
N GLU A 21 21.96 -2.85 1.61
CA GLU A 21 20.64 -3.09 2.19
C GLU A 21 20.18 -1.87 3.04
N VAL A 22 19.08 -1.25 2.62
CA VAL A 22 18.48 -0.06 3.27
C VAL A 22 17.25 -0.41 4.10
N LEU A 23 16.41 -1.33 3.62
CA LEU A 23 15.27 -1.87 4.37
C LEU A 23 15.47 -3.37 4.59
N LYS A 24 15.19 -3.83 5.82
CA LYS A 24 15.45 -5.19 6.26
C LYS A 24 14.18 -5.84 6.80
N LYS A 25 13.52 -6.66 5.99
CA LYS A 25 12.33 -7.46 6.34
C LYS A 25 11.26 -6.65 7.08
N VAL A 26 10.92 -5.47 6.56
CA VAL A 26 9.90 -4.62 7.17
C VAL A 26 8.52 -5.26 6.96
N SER A 27 7.75 -5.38 8.04
CA SER A 27 6.36 -5.84 8.00
C SER A 27 5.50 -4.88 8.80
N VAL A 28 4.40 -4.44 8.20
CA VAL A 28 3.40 -3.58 8.85
C VAL A 28 2.05 -3.75 8.16
N ASP A 29 1.00 -3.84 8.95
CA ASP A 29 -0.38 -3.81 8.50
C ASP A 29 -0.96 -2.43 8.86
N ILE A 30 -1.61 -1.77 7.90
CA ILE A 30 -2.15 -0.41 8.06
C ILE A 30 -3.63 -0.46 7.74
N SER A 31 -4.47 -0.05 8.69
CA SER A 31 -5.93 -0.01 8.52
C SER A 31 -6.35 1.26 7.76
N GLU A 32 -7.51 1.21 7.12
CA GLU A 32 -8.07 2.41 6.48
C GLU A 32 -8.37 3.50 7.52
N GLY A 33 -7.95 4.73 7.24
CA GLY A 33 -8.12 5.87 8.14
C GLY A 33 -7.18 5.88 9.36
N GLU A 34 -6.32 4.87 9.51
CA GLU A 34 -5.36 4.80 10.61
C GLU A 34 -4.20 5.79 10.41
N PRO A 35 -3.92 6.67 11.39
CA PRO A 35 -2.75 7.54 11.32
C PRO A 35 -1.48 6.74 11.62
N LEU A 36 -0.57 6.65 10.65
CA LEU A 36 0.73 6.00 10.81
C LEU A 36 1.87 7.01 10.90
N GLY A 37 2.65 6.93 11.98
CA GLY A 37 3.90 7.69 12.15
C GLY A 37 5.13 6.81 11.92
N LEU A 38 6.04 7.25 11.04
CA LEU A 38 7.30 6.56 10.78
C LEU A 38 8.47 7.30 11.45
N LEU A 39 9.03 6.72 12.51
CA LEU A 39 10.09 7.32 13.32
C LEU A 39 11.44 6.60 13.13
N GLY A 40 12.54 7.34 13.33
CA GLY A 40 13.90 6.79 13.22
C GLY A 40 14.95 7.83 12.88
N ARG A 41 16.23 7.50 13.09
CA ARG A 41 17.38 8.37 12.80
C ARG A 41 17.47 8.73 11.31
N SER A 42 18.18 9.81 10.97
CA SER A 42 18.51 10.10 9.57
C SER A 42 19.23 8.90 8.93
N GLY A 43 18.90 8.58 7.69
CA GLY A 43 19.45 7.42 6.98
C GLY A 43 18.86 6.05 7.35
N SER A 44 17.86 5.97 8.24
CA SER A 44 17.25 4.68 8.64
C SER A 44 16.28 4.06 7.61
N GLY A 45 16.23 4.57 6.38
CA GLY A 45 15.35 4.04 5.32
C GLY A 45 13.90 4.55 5.31
N LYS A 46 13.54 5.52 6.15
CA LYS A 46 12.15 6.03 6.23
C LYS A 46 11.60 6.53 4.90
N SER A 47 12.33 7.41 4.23
CA SER A 47 11.93 7.94 2.92
C SER A 47 11.84 6.83 1.89
N VAL A 48 12.75 5.84 1.94
CA VAL A 48 12.72 4.66 1.06
C VAL A 48 11.42 3.88 1.24
N LEU A 49 11.00 3.62 2.47
CA LEU A 49 9.71 2.95 2.74
C LEU A 49 8.51 3.78 2.24
N LEU A 50 8.54 5.11 2.44
CA LEU A 50 7.48 5.99 1.95
C LEU A 50 7.42 6.03 0.41
N HIS A 51 8.55 6.05 -0.28
CA HIS A 51 8.61 5.99 -1.74
C HIS A 51 8.16 4.62 -2.26
N MET A 52 8.55 3.54 -1.59
CA MET A 52 8.09 2.19 -1.89
C MET A 52 6.56 2.09 -1.77
N LEU A 53 5.96 2.67 -0.72
CA LEU A 53 4.50 2.74 -0.55
C LEU A 53 3.79 3.64 -1.58
N ARG A 54 4.50 4.54 -2.26
CA ARG A 54 3.94 5.30 -3.39
C ARG A 54 3.86 4.48 -4.68
N GLY A 55 4.47 3.30 -4.74
CA GLY A 55 4.44 2.42 -5.90
C GLY A 55 5.36 2.86 -7.05
N THR A 56 6.42 3.64 -6.78
CA THR A 56 7.40 4.00 -7.82
C THR A 56 8.36 2.86 -8.11
N GLU A 57 8.57 2.53 -9.38
CA GLU A 57 9.37 1.39 -9.84
C GLU A 57 10.79 1.35 -9.23
N GLU A 58 11.47 2.50 -9.17
CA GLU A 58 12.81 2.62 -8.58
C GLU A 58 12.87 2.10 -7.12
N TYR A 59 11.76 2.20 -6.40
CA TYR A 59 11.64 1.82 -5.00
C TYR A 59 10.91 0.49 -4.79
N ALA A 60 10.66 -0.27 -5.86
CA ALA A 60 10.08 -1.61 -5.75
C ALA A 60 10.90 -2.48 -4.76
N PRO A 61 10.23 -3.30 -3.92
CA PRO A 61 10.92 -4.21 -3.01
C PRO A 61 11.89 -5.12 -3.76
N THR A 62 13.08 -5.31 -3.22
CA THR A 62 14.01 -6.32 -3.75
C THR A 62 13.49 -7.73 -3.42
N THR A 63 12.91 -7.89 -2.23
CA THR A 63 12.17 -9.08 -1.80
C THR A 63 11.01 -8.67 -0.90
N GLY A 64 10.08 -9.60 -0.66
CA GLY A 64 8.83 -9.34 0.05
C GLY A 64 7.78 -8.71 -0.86
N GLU A 65 6.64 -8.35 -0.28
CA GLU A 65 5.50 -7.83 -1.04
C GLU A 65 4.75 -6.72 -0.31
N ILE A 66 4.07 -5.89 -1.09
CA ILE A 66 3.12 -4.89 -0.61
C ILE A 66 1.79 -5.11 -1.32
N ILE A 67 0.74 -5.29 -0.54
CA ILE A 67 -0.61 -5.48 -1.04
C ILE A 67 -1.44 -4.26 -0.64
N PHE A 68 -2.00 -3.60 -1.65
CA PHE A 68 -3.01 -2.56 -1.49
C PHE A 68 -4.37 -3.17 -1.76
N ARG A 69 -5.30 -3.03 -0.81
CA ARG A 69 -6.70 -3.43 -0.99
C ARG A 69 -7.51 -2.22 -1.37
N VAL A 70 -8.24 -2.28 -2.46
CA VAL A 70 -8.93 -1.10 -2.99
C VAL A 70 -10.33 -1.42 -3.45
N ALA A 71 -11.18 -0.40 -3.47
CA ALA A 71 -12.46 -0.46 -4.16
C ALA A 71 -12.22 -0.09 -5.63
N MET A 72 -12.33 -1.06 -6.54
CA MET A 72 -12.12 -0.86 -7.96
C MET A 72 -13.42 -0.96 -8.74
N CYS A 73 -13.62 -0.04 -9.67
CA CYS A 73 -14.74 -0.08 -10.61
C CYS A 73 -14.45 -1.08 -11.74
N PRO A 74 -15.24 -2.15 -11.92
CA PRO A 74 -15.00 -3.12 -12.99
C PRO A 74 -15.28 -2.55 -14.39
N SER A 75 -16.04 -1.46 -14.48
CA SER A 75 -16.43 -0.86 -15.78
C SER A 75 -15.38 0.11 -16.34
N CYS A 76 -14.73 0.93 -15.50
CA CYS A 76 -13.81 1.97 -15.98
C CYS A 76 -12.45 1.98 -15.24
N SER A 77 -12.19 0.98 -14.40
CA SER A 77 -10.97 0.82 -13.63
C SER A 77 -10.64 1.98 -12.68
N TRP A 78 -11.64 2.78 -12.30
CA TRP A 78 -11.50 3.78 -11.25
C TRP A 78 -11.22 3.11 -9.91
N VAL A 79 -10.36 3.71 -9.09
CA VAL A 79 -9.91 3.17 -7.81
C VAL A 79 -10.26 4.14 -6.70
N GLU A 80 -10.83 3.61 -5.62
CA GLU A 80 -11.11 4.32 -4.37
C GLU A 80 -10.65 3.51 -3.15
N ALA A 81 -10.72 4.14 -1.98
CA ALA A 81 -10.39 3.49 -0.71
C ALA A 81 -11.30 2.27 -0.46
N PRO A 82 -10.82 1.21 0.24
CA PRO A 82 -11.56 -0.04 0.39
C PRO A 82 -12.91 0.12 1.12
N GLY A 83 -13.09 1.14 1.95
CA GLY A 83 -14.36 1.47 2.60
C GLY A 83 -15.47 1.85 1.63
N LYS A 84 -15.12 2.17 0.37
CA LYS A 84 -16.05 2.49 -0.73
C LYS A 84 -16.57 1.28 -1.48
N VAL A 85 -16.15 0.06 -1.14
CA VAL A 85 -16.66 -1.16 -1.77
C VAL A 85 -18.19 -1.22 -1.65
N GLY A 86 -18.85 -1.45 -2.79
CA GLY A 86 -20.31 -1.48 -2.89
C GLY A 86 -20.98 -0.13 -3.13
N GLU A 87 -20.28 1.00 -2.99
CA GLU A 87 -20.78 2.32 -3.40
C GLU A 87 -20.74 2.49 -4.93
N ALA A 88 -21.41 3.52 -5.43
CA ALA A 88 -21.40 3.89 -6.85
C ALA A 88 -20.09 4.60 -7.20
N CYS A 89 -19.43 4.16 -8.27
CA CYS A 89 -18.20 4.74 -8.78
C CYS A 89 -18.40 6.23 -9.13
N SER A 90 -17.54 7.09 -8.57
CA SER A 90 -17.57 8.54 -8.82
C SER A 90 -17.37 8.95 -10.28
N LYS A 91 -16.90 8.03 -11.14
CA LYS A 91 -16.63 8.30 -12.56
C LYS A 91 -17.72 7.83 -13.51
N CYS A 92 -18.28 6.63 -13.30
CA CYS A 92 -19.26 6.05 -14.23
C CYS A 92 -20.54 5.51 -13.57
N GLY A 93 -20.67 5.58 -12.25
CA GLY A 93 -21.85 5.13 -11.50
C GLY A 93 -21.96 3.62 -11.29
N ALA A 94 -21.10 2.79 -11.90
CA ALA A 94 -21.09 1.35 -11.66
C ALA A 94 -20.67 1.01 -10.22
N LYS A 95 -21.11 -0.14 -9.71
CA LYS A 95 -20.81 -0.58 -8.34
C LYS A 95 -19.33 -0.92 -8.17
N LEU A 96 -18.70 -0.41 -7.12
CA LEU A 96 -17.31 -0.71 -6.77
C LEU A 96 -17.17 -2.11 -6.14
N GLU A 97 -16.10 -2.81 -6.47
CA GLU A 97 -15.77 -4.15 -5.98
C GLU A 97 -14.40 -4.17 -5.29
N LEU A 98 -14.23 -5.05 -4.30
CA LEU A 98 -12.93 -5.20 -3.64
C LEU A 98 -11.94 -5.87 -4.59
N LYS A 99 -10.74 -5.30 -4.69
CA LYS A 99 -9.59 -5.87 -5.38
C LYS A 99 -8.36 -5.85 -4.48
#